data_AF-A0A933JGI3-F1
#
_entry.id   AF-A0A933JGI3-F1
#
_cell.length_a   1.000
_cell.length_b   1.000
_cell.length_c   1.000
_cell.angle_alpha   90.00
_cell.angle_beta   90.00
_cell.angle_gamma   90.00
#
_symmetry.space_group_name_H-M   'P 1'
#
loop_
_entity.id
_entity.type
_entity.pdbx_description
1 polymer ?
#
loop_
_entity_poly.entity_id
_entity_poly.type
_entity_poly.pdbx_seq_one_letter_code
_entity_poly.pdbx_strand_id
1 'polypeptide(L)'
;MSETRKIGADALTSKGWLGAHKWLLLRRASQLGILALFLLGPWAGLWLIKGNLAYSLTLATLPLTDPYVLLQSLLAGHVPEKLALIGAALVTGLYVAAGGRAYCAWVCPLNMLTDLAAWLRRRLGIKGGAHFSRNTRYWILAMTLLLAASTGTIVWEMLNPVSMLQRGLIFGLGLAWSIVLAVFLFDLFVSPDGWCGHLCPVGAFYSLIGKASLLRVNAMQRAACNDCMDCFAVCPEPQVIKPALKGHTKGIGPVIDSNNCTNCGRCIDVCSKDVFGFGSRFNNKAEVGAPQRGATALGNRS
;
A
#
# COMPACT_ATOMS: atom_id res chain seq x y z
N MET A 1 -5.44 35.16 8.34
CA MET A 1 -4.29 34.28 8.06
C MET A 1 -4.53 32.95 8.76
N SER A 2 -5.08 31.96 8.05
CA SER A 2 -5.28 30.62 8.63
C SER A 2 -3.91 30.02 8.89
N GLU A 3 -3.59 29.75 10.17
CA GLU A 3 -2.51 28.84 10.52
C GLU A 3 -2.61 27.59 9.65
N THR A 4 -1.51 27.17 9.06
CA THR A 4 -1.44 25.96 8.26
C THR A 4 -1.68 24.78 9.20
N ARG A 5 -2.95 24.37 9.37
CA ARG A 5 -3.34 23.26 10.24
C ARG A 5 -2.47 22.05 9.94
N LYS A 6 -1.70 21.61 10.93
CA LYS A 6 -0.85 20.43 10.81
C LYS A 6 -1.77 19.20 10.68
N ILE A 7 -1.59 18.44 9.61
CA ILE A 7 -2.37 17.24 9.33
C ILE A 7 -2.24 16.28 10.53
N GLY A 8 -3.38 15.82 11.06
CA GLY A 8 -3.43 14.86 12.17
C GLY A 8 -3.13 15.45 13.55
N ALA A 9 -3.06 16.79 13.70
CA ALA A 9 -2.86 17.43 15.01
C ALA A 9 -3.97 17.05 16.01
N ASP A 10 -5.23 17.04 15.58
CA ASP A 10 -6.36 16.63 16.40
C ASP A 10 -6.24 15.17 16.85
N ALA A 11 -5.74 14.28 15.99
CA ALA A 11 -5.57 12.87 16.32
C ALA A 11 -4.47 12.67 17.37
N LEU A 12 -3.41 13.49 17.33
CA LEU A 12 -2.38 13.49 18.37
C LEU A 12 -2.95 13.94 19.71
N THR A 13 -3.82 14.96 19.72
CA THR A 13 -4.46 15.42 20.96
C THR A 13 -5.47 14.43 21.51
N SER A 14 -6.23 13.71 20.67
CA SER A 14 -7.29 12.81 21.14
C SER A 14 -6.79 11.38 21.44
N LYS A 15 -5.84 10.86 20.65
CA LYS A 15 -5.36 9.46 20.77
C LYS A 15 -3.96 9.33 21.38
N GLY A 16 -3.28 10.45 21.59
CA GLY A 16 -1.85 10.45 21.92
C GLY A 16 -0.96 10.04 20.73
N TRP A 17 0.36 10.09 20.95
CA TRP A 17 1.34 9.83 19.89
C TRP A 17 1.30 8.40 19.35
N LEU A 18 1.17 7.41 20.23
CA LEU A 18 1.12 5.99 19.86
C LEU A 18 -0.15 5.65 19.07
N GLY A 19 -1.31 6.19 19.46
CA GLY A 19 -2.57 5.95 18.75
C GLY A 19 -2.59 6.58 17.35
N ALA A 20 -2.00 7.77 17.20
CA ALA A 20 -1.92 8.48 15.92
C ALA A 20 -0.85 7.94 14.96
N HIS A 21 0.05 7.06 15.42
CA HIS A 21 1.12 6.46 14.60
C HIS A 21 1.13 4.93 14.63
N LYS A 22 0.12 4.29 15.21
CA LYS A 22 0.08 2.84 15.42
C LYS A 22 0.28 2.09 14.10
N TRP A 23 -0.47 2.43 13.06
CA TRP A 23 -0.39 1.75 11.77
C TRP A 23 0.88 2.13 10.99
N LEU A 24 1.40 3.34 11.16
CA LEU A 24 2.71 3.69 10.65
C LEU A 24 3.81 2.81 11.24
N LEU A 25 3.85 2.66 12.56
CA LEU A 25 4.86 1.86 13.26
C LEU A 25 4.76 0.38 12.88
N LEU A 26 3.55 -0.19 12.84
CA LEU A 26 3.34 -1.58 12.44
C LEU A 26 3.81 -1.84 10.99
N ARG A 27 3.53 -0.92 10.05
CA ARG A 27 4.02 -1.06 8.68
C ARG A 27 5.54 -0.99 8.59
N ARG A 28 6.18 -0.09 9.33
CA ARG A 28 7.65 0.03 9.36
C ARG A 28 8.30 -1.18 10.01
N ALA A 29 7.74 -1.68 11.10
CA ALA A 29 8.20 -2.91 11.72
C ALA A 29 8.11 -4.10 10.75
N SER A 30 7.01 -4.24 10.00
CA SER A 30 6.87 -5.29 8.97
C SER A 30 7.88 -5.13 7.84
N GLN A 31 8.01 -3.92 7.28
CA GLN A 31 8.90 -3.65 6.15
C GLN A 31 10.37 -3.85 6.51
N LEU A 32 10.81 -3.31 7.65
CA LEU A 32 12.17 -3.46 8.15
C LEU A 32 12.43 -4.89 8.61
N GLY A 33 11.45 -5.56 9.23
CA GLY A 33 11.56 -6.96 9.63
C GLY A 33 11.78 -7.88 8.42
N ILE A 34 10.96 -7.74 7.38
CA ILE A 34 11.11 -8.53 6.15
C ILE A 34 12.44 -8.20 5.46
N LEU A 35 12.79 -6.93 5.34
CA LEU A 35 14.05 -6.52 4.74
C LEU A 35 15.26 -7.09 5.51
N ALA A 36 15.23 -7.03 6.84
CA ALA A 36 16.27 -7.59 7.70
C ALA A 36 16.39 -9.11 7.50
N LEU A 37 15.27 -9.85 7.43
CA LEU A 37 15.29 -11.28 7.15
C LEU A 37 15.99 -11.63 5.83
N PHE A 38 15.80 -10.83 4.79
CA PHE A 38 16.52 -11.00 3.51
C PHE A 38 18.00 -10.62 3.58
N LEU A 39 18.38 -9.66 4.45
CA LEU A 39 19.76 -9.21 4.62
C LEU A 39 20.58 -10.09 5.59
N LEU A 40 19.93 -10.85 6.49
CA LEU A 40 20.60 -11.75 7.43
C LEU A 40 21.46 -12.82 6.74
N GLY A 41 21.03 -13.32 5.58
CA GLY A 41 21.81 -14.30 4.80
C GLY A 41 23.13 -13.70 4.31
N PRO A 42 23.11 -12.67 3.46
CA PRO A 42 24.32 -12.06 2.92
C PRO A 42 25.24 -11.41 3.96
N TRP A 43 24.69 -10.82 5.03
CA TRP A 43 25.49 -10.05 5.99
C TRP A 43 25.97 -10.87 7.19
N ALA A 44 25.16 -11.82 7.67
CA ALA A 44 25.44 -12.59 8.88
C ALA A 44 25.63 -14.10 8.61
N GLY A 45 25.54 -14.55 7.35
CA GLY A 45 25.64 -15.96 6.97
C GLY A 45 24.43 -16.82 7.37
N LEU A 46 23.39 -16.20 7.94
CA LEU A 46 22.18 -16.88 8.43
C LEU A 46 21.12 -16.93 7.32
N TRP A 47 21.18 -17.96 6.48
CA TRP A 47 20.29 -18.14 5.31
C TRP A 47 18.88 -18.65 5.67
N LEU A 48 18.17 -17.90 6.51
CA LEU A 48 16.76 -18.15 6.84
C LEU A 48 15.85 -18.00 5.63
N ILE A 49 16.14 -17.03 4.76
CA ILE A 49 15.44 -16.81 3.49
C ILE A 49 16.48 -16.75 2.37
N LYS A 50 16.33 -17.60 1.36
CA LYS A 50 17.16 -17.57 0.15
C LYS A 50 16.35 -16.98 -1.00
N GLY A 51 16.88 -15.97 -1.69
CA GLY A 51 16.25 -15.35 -2.86
C GLY A 51 15.93 -13.87 -2.66
N ASN A 52 14.88 -13.40 -3.33
CA ASN A 52 14.42 -12.02 -3.32
C ASN A 52 12.89 -11.93 -3.18
N LEU A 53 12.36 -10.71 -3.25
CA LEU A 53 10.90 -10.49 -3.17
C LEU A 53 10.10 -11.03 -4.36
N ALA A 54 10.74 -11.45 -5.45
CA ALA A 54 10.11 -12.08 -6.62
C ALA A 54 10.04 -13.62 -6.46
N TYR A 55 11.07 -14.24 -5.89
CA TYR A 55 11.08 -15.64 -5.50
C TYR A 55 11.97 -15.84 -4.27
N SER A 56 11.42 -16.45 -3.22
CA SER A 56 12.20 -16.82 -2.03
C SER A 56 11.82 -18.17 -1.46
N LEU A 57 12.81 -18.88 -0.93
CA LEU A 57 12.67 -20.10 -0.16
C LEU A 57 12.90 -19.77 1.31
N THR A 58 11.85 -19.81 2.11
CA THR A 58 11.93 -19.62 3.56
C THR A 58 12.21 -20.97 4.21
N LEU A 59 13.25 -21.05 5.05
CA LEU A 59 13.66 -22.26 5.77
C LEU A 59 13.84 -23.50 4.85
N ALA A 60 14.25 -23.26 3.60
CA ALA A 60 14.40 -24.28 2.54
C ALA A 60 13.14 -25.14 2.24
N THR A 61 11.97 -24.76 2.76
CA THR A 61 10.75 -25.59 2.71
C THR A 61 9.53 -24.85 2.19
N LEU A 62 9.42 -23.54 2.45
CA LEU A 62 8.26 -22.74 2.02
C LEU A 62 8.63 -21.86 0.81
N PRO A 63 8.13 -22.18 -0.40
CA PRO A 63 8.32 -21.32 -1.56
C PRO A 63 7.35 -20.13 -1.50
N LEU A 64 7.87 -18.93 -1.59
CA LEU A 64 7.12 -17.68 -1.76
C LEU A 64 7.48 -17.12 -3.12
N THR A 65 6.55 -17.24 -4.08
CA THR A 65 6.72 -16.76 -5.45
C THR A 65 5.75 -15.62 -5.71
N ASP A 66 6.25 -14.52 -6.28
CA ASP A 66 5.39 -13.43 -6.73
C ASP A 66 4.53 -13.92 -7.91
N PRO A 67 3.20 -13.96 -7.77
CA PRO A 67 2.30 -14.36 -8.85
C PRO A 67 2.46 -13.51 -10.13
N TYR A 68 2.91 -12.27 -10.01
CA TYR A 68 3.18 -11.42 -11.17
C TYR A 68 4.41 -11.88 -11.95
N VAL A 69 5.52 -12.17 -11.27
CA VAL A 69 6.76 -12.65 -11.90
C VAL A 69 6.56 -14.05 -12.46
N LEU A 70 5.81 -14.92 -11.77
CA LEU A 70 5.42 -16.22 -12.31
C LEU A 70 4.63 -16.09 -13.62
N LEU A 71 3.66 -15.18 -13.68
CA LEU A 71 2.89 -14.92 -14.89
C LEU A 71 3.81 -14.43 -16.03
N GLN A 72 4.76 -13.54 -15.74
CA GLN A 72 5.74 -13.11 -16.73
C GLN A 72 6.64 -14.26 -17.21
N SER A 73 7.09 -15.12 -16.30
CA SER A 73 7.89 -16.31 -16.61
C SER A 73 7.14 -17.27 -17.55
N LEU A 74 5.87 -17.54 -17.26
CA LEU A 74 5.01 -18.37 -18.10
C LEU A 74 4.83 -17.77 -19.51
N LEU A 75 4.56 -16.47 -19.59
CA LEU A 75 4.42 -15.77 -20.87
C LEU A 75 5.73 -15.74 -21.67
N ALA A 76 6.87 -15.67 -20.98
CA ALA A 76 8.20 -15.77 -21.58
C ALA A 76 8.56 -17.20 -22.03
N GLY A 77 7.64 -18.17 -21.94
CA GLY A 77 7.85 -19.55 -22.40
C GLY A 77 8.66 -20.42 -21.44
N HIS A 78 8.92 -19.96 -20.22
CA HIS A 78 9.65 -20.75 -19.22
C HIS A 78 8.70 -21.67 -18.47
N VAL A 79 9.04 -22.94 -18.33
CA VAL A 79 8.26 -23.93 -17.56
C VAL A 79 8.55 -23.72 -16.08
N PRO A 80 7.60 -23.21 -15.27
CA PRO A 80 7.86 -23.00 -13.85
C PRO A 80 7.90 -24.32 -13.09
N GLU A 81 8.77 -24.39 -12.09
CA GLU A 81 8.81 -25.53 -11.18
C GLU A 81 7.50 -25.67 -10.40
N LYS A 82 7.12 -26.91 -10.05
CA LYS A 82 5.90 -27.18 -9.26
C LYS A 82 5.87 -26.41 -7.94
N LEU A 83 7.04 -26.19 -7.31
CA LEU A 83 7.17 -25.40 -6.09
C LEU A 83 6.83 -23.92 -6.30
N ALA A 84 7.17 -23.36 -7.46
CA ALA A 84 6.86 -21.97 -7.79
C ALA A 84 5.34 -21.76 -7.98
N LEU A 85 4.64 -22.74 -8.56
CA LEU A 85 3.18 -22.72 -8.69
C LEU A 85 2.49 -22.77 -7.32
N ILE A 86 2.94 -23.66 -6.44
CA ILE A 86 2.42 -23.76 -5.06
C ILE A 86 2.66 -22.46 -4.30
N GLY A 87 3.87 -21.91 -4.41
CA GLY A 87 4.22 -20.64 -3.75
C GLY A 87 3.37 -19.47 -4.23
N ALA A 88 3.13 -19.35 -5.54
CA ALA A 88 2.29 -18.29 -6.08
C ALA A 88 0.82 -18.45 -5.68
N ALA A 89 0.30 -19.68 -5.62
CA ALA A 89 -1.06 -19.95 -5.14
C ALA A 89 -1.22 -19.54 -3.67
N LEU A 90 -0.24 -19.87 -2.82
CA LEU A 90 -0.23 -19.51 -1.40
C LEU A 90 -0.17 -17.98 -1.22
N VAL A 91 0.75 -17.31 -1.92
CA VAL A 91 0.88 -15.84 -1.89
C VAL A 91 -0.41 -15.18 -2.36
N THR A 92 -1.00 -15.66 -3.46
CA THR A 92 -2.27 -15.13 -3.98
C THR A 92 -3.39 -15.30 -2.97
N GLY A 93 -3.54 -16.49 -2.36
CA GLY A 93 -4.55 -16.76 -1.34
C GLY A 93 -4.41 -15.83 -0.12
N LEU A 94 -3.18 -15.64 0.37
CA LEU A 94 -2.89 -14.73 1.48
C LEU A 94 -3.28 -13.29 1.15
N TYR A 95 -2.93 -12.79 -0.04
CA TYR A 95 -3.26 -11.41 -0.43
C TYR A 95 -4.72 -11.21 -0.82
N VAL A 96 -5.43 -12.26 -1.24
CA VAL A 96 -6.89 -12.23 -1.29
C VAL A 96 -7.46 -12.09 0.13
N ALA A 97 -6.96 -12.81 1.12
CA ALA A 97 -7.45 -12.65 2.49
C ALA A 97 -7.13 -11.27 3.09
N ALA A 98 -5.88 -10.81 3.00
CA ALA A 98 -5.37 -9.62 3.67
C ALA A 98 -5.66 -8.29 2.95
N GLY A 99 -6.00 -8.32 1.66
CA GLY A 99 -6.09 -7.13 0.81
C GLY A 99 -4.98 -7.12 -0.23
N GLY A 100 -5.31 -7.20 -1.52
CA GLY A 100 -4.32 -7.40 -2.58
C GLY A 100 -3.16 -6.40 -2.54
N ARG A 101 -3.46 -5.10 -2.52
CA ARG A 101 -2.43 -4.04 -2.42
C ARG A 101 -1.83 -3.88 -1.00
N ALA A 102 -2.16 -4.74 -0.03
CA ALA A 102 -1.50 -4.74 1.27
C ALA A 102 0.00 -5.04 1.15
N TYR A 103 0.42 -5.83 0.14
CA TYR A 103 1.83 -6.03 -0.19
C TYR A 103 2.57 -4.70 -0.30
N CYS A 104 2.00 -3.73 -1.02
CA CYS A 104 2.61 -2.43 -1.25
C CYS A 104 2.84 -1.66 0.07
N ALA A 105 1.92 -1.76 1.04
CA ALA A 105 2.00 -1.00 2.27
C ALA A 105 2.80 -1.70 3.39
N TRP A 106 2.80 -3.04 3.42
CA TRP A 106 3.29 -3.85 4.54
C TRP A 106 4.57 -4.63 4.23
N VAL A 107 4.83 -4.95 2.96
CA VAL A 107 5.97 -5.79 2.56
C VAL A 107 6.95 -5.00 1.70
N CYS A 108 6.46 -4.21 0.75
CA CYS A 108 7.31 -3.50 -0.20
C CYS A 108 8.20 -2.45 0.50
N PRO A 109 9.54 -2.57 0.41
CA PRO A 109 10.47 -1.62 1.04
C PRO A 109 10.49 -0.27 0.33
N LEU A 110 10.17 -0.24 -0.97
CA LEU A 110 10.07 1.00 -1.76
C LEU A 110 9.01 1.95 -1.20
N ASN A 111 7.95 1.43 -0.58
CA ASN A 111 6.92 2.26 0.05
C ASN A 111 7.49 3.14 1.18
N MET A 112 8.56 2.72 1.86
CA MET A 112 9.21 3.58 2.86
C MET A 112 9.84 4.83 2.21
N LEU A 113 10.43 4.67 1.03
CA LEU A 113 11.04 5.76 0.27
C LEU A 113 9.98 6.69 -0.31
N THR A 114 8.91 6.16 -0.88
CA THR A 114 7.81 6.99 -1.40
C THR A 114 7.07 7.70 -0.27
N ASP A 115 6.95 7.08 0.91
CA ASP A 115 6.40 7.74 2.10
C ASP A 115 7.27 8.87 2.61
N LEU A 116 8.59 8.69 2.59
CA LEU A 116 9.55 9.73 2.91
C LEU A 116 9.46 10.88 1.92
N ALA A 117 9.38 10.58 0.61
CA ALA A 117 9.19 11.59 -0.44
C ALA A 117 7.89 12.37 -0.21
N ALA A 118 6.77 11.69 0.06
CA ALA A 118 5.49 12.34 0.32
C ALA A 118 5.51 13.20 1.60
N TRP A 119 6.17 12.73 2.66
CA TRP A 119 6.35 13.50 3.89
C TRP A 119 7.22 14.75 3.66
N LEU A 120 8.33 14.59 2.93
CA LEU A 120 9.26 15.68 2.63
C LEU A 120 8.59 16.71 1.71
N ARG A 121 7.85 16.26 0.69
CA ARG A 121 7.05 17.13 -0.19
C ARG A 121 6.10 18.02 0.60
N ARG A 122 5.38 17.45 1.59
CA ARG A 122 4.49 18.20 2.49
C ARG A 122 5.25 19.17 3.39
N ARG A 123 6.41 18.76 3.93
CA ARG A 123 7.27 19.60 4.78
C ARG A 123 7.86 20.79 4.03
N LEU A 124 8.30 20.57 2.79
CA LEU A 124 8.85 21.59 1.91
C LEU A 124 7.77 22.47 1.26
N GLY A 125 6.48 22.16 1.48
CA GLY A 125 5.37 22.94 0.93
C GLY A 125 5.27 22.89 -0.59
N ILE A 126 5.81 21.85 -1.24
CA ILE A 126 5.77 21.70 -2.69
C ILE A 126 4.32 21.36 -3.09
N LYS A 127 3.63 22.33 -3.69
CA LYS A 127 2.26 22.21 -4.18
C LYS A 127 2.24 21.90 -5.69
N GLY A 128 1.15 21.29 -6.15
CA GLY A 128 0.97 20.93 -7.57
C GLY A 128 1.56 19.56 -7.92
N GLY A 129 1.75 19.29 -9.21
CA GLY A 129 2.33 18.05 -9.73
C GLY A 129 1.64 17.58 -11.02
N ALA A 130 2.31 16.72 -11.77
CA ALA A 130 1.72 16.10 -12.94
C ALA A 130 0.62 15.11 -12.51
N HIS A 131 -0.59 15.28 -13.06
CA HIS A 131 -1.68 14.35 -12.83
C HIS A 131 -1.62 13.23 -13.87
N PHE A 132 -1.06 12.08 -13.47
CA PHE A 132 -1.06 10.90 -14.31
C PHE A 132 -2.42 10.21 -14.29
N SER A 133 -2.80 9.63 -15.42
CA SER A 133 -4.03 8.84 -15.48
C SER A 133 -3.87 7.58 -14.60
N ARG A 134 -4.94 7.20 -13.90
CA ARG A 134 -4.97 5.97 -13.09
C ARG A 134 -4.81 4.71 -13.94
N ASN A 135 -5.12 4.82 -15.23
CA ASN A 135 -5.02 3.71 -16.17
C ASN A 135 -3.59 3.48 -16.63
N THR A 136 -2.68 4.44 -16.42
CA THR A 136 -1.28 4.34 -16.85
C THR A 136 -0.58 3.10 -16.27
N ARG A 137 -0.80 2.76 -14.99
CA ARG A 137 -0.23 1.53 -14.41
C ARG A 137 -0.77 0.24 -15.03
N TYR A 138 -2.02 0.23 -15.51
CA TYR A 138 -2.59 -0.94 -16.17
C TYR A 138 -2.07 -1.05 -17.61
N TRP A 139 -1.82 0.08 -18.27
CA TRP A 139 -1.09 0.12 -19.54
C TRP A 139 0.35 -0.37 -19.38
N ILE A 140 1.07 0.09 -18.34
CA ILE A 140 2.42 -0.39 -18.05
C ILE A 140 2.40 -1.88 -17.71
N LEU A 141 1.43 -2.36 -16.93
CA LEU A 141 1.24 -3.79 -16.66
C LEU A 141 1.03 -4.60 -17.94
N ALA A 142 0.17 -4.14 -18.85
CA ALA A 142 -0.04 -4.81 -20.13
C ALA A 142 1.26 -4.81 -20.97
N MET A 143 1.94 -3.67 -21.02
CA MET A 143 3.20 -3.50 -21.73
C MET A 143 4.30 -4.44 -21.20
N THR A 144 4.47 -4.56 -19.88
CA THR A 144 5.48 -5.45 -19.28
C THR A 144 5.18 -6.93 -19.52
N LEU A 145 3.91 -7.32 -19.60
CA LEU A 145 3.51 -8.68 -19.97
C LEU A 145 3.77 -8.95 -21.46
N LEU A 146 3.47 -7.98 -22.34
CA LEU A 146 3.74 -8.09 -23.78
C LEU A 146 5.25 -8.15 -24.08
N LEU A 147 6.05 -7.34 -23.39
CA LEU A 147 7.51 -7.38 -23.50
C LEU A 147 8.07 -8.72 -23.02
N ALA A 148 7.52 -9.28 -21.94
CA ALA A 148 7.93 -10.61 -21.48
C ALA A 148 7.61 -11.70 -22.51
N ALA A 149 6.41 -11.65 -23.10
CA ALA A 149 5.98 -12.61 -24.13
C ALA A 149 6.80 -12.50 -25.43
N SER A 150 7.15 -11.28 -25.86
CA SER A 150 7.86 -11.05 -27.12
C SER A 150 9.37 -11.26 -27.03
N THR A 151 10.00 -10.91 -25.91
CA THR A 151 11.46 -11.02 -25.73
C THR A 151 11.89 -12.36 -25.14
N GLY A 152 10.97 -13.10 -24.52
CA GLY A 152 11.30 -14.29 -23.74
C GLY A 152 12.08 -13.96 -22.47
N THR A 153 12.11 -12.70 -22.01
CA THR A 153 12.83 -12.29 -20.80
C THR A 153 11.94 -11.48 -19.86
N ILE A 154 12.20 -11.56 -18.55
CA ILE A 154 11.44 -10.79 -17.55
C ILE A 154 12.02 -9.38 -17.45
N VAL A 155 11.77 -8.55 -18.48
CA VAL A 155 12.31 -7.17 -18.61
C VAL A 155 12.03 -6.32 -17.36
N TRP A 156 10.88 -6.54 -16.72
CA TRP A 156 10.52 -5.81 -15.50
C TRP A 156 11.56 -5.98 -14.38
N GLU A 157 12.15 -7.17 -14.20
CA GLU A 157 13.13 -7.40 -13.13
C GLU A 157 14.45 -6.62 -13.33
N MET A 158 14.71 -6.12 -14.54
CA MET A 158 15.85 -5.24 -14.81
C MET A 158 15.59 -3.80 -14.38
N LEU A 159 14.33 -3.37 -14.38
CA LEU A 159 13.92 -1.99 -14.05
C LEU A 159 13.21 -1.89 -12.71
N ASN A 160 12.93 -3.03 -12.06
CA ASN A 160 12.15 -3.11 -10.83
C ASN A 160 12.89 -2.39 -9.69
N PRO A 161 12.44 -1.22 -9.22
CA PRO A 161 13.11 -0.48 -8.15
C PRO A 161 13.11 -1.24 -6.82
N VAL A 162 12.20 -2.20 -6.62
CA VAL A 162 12.19 -3.05 -5.43
C VAL A 162 13.39 -3.99 -5.44
N SER A 163 13.61 -4.69 -6.57
CA SER A 163 14.76 -5.57 -6.75
C SER A 163 16.07 -4.77 -6.74
N MET A 164 16.09 -3.56 -7.31
CA MET A 164 17.25 -2.67 -7.28
C MET A 164 17.59 -2.18 -5.88
N LEU A 165 16.58 -1.80 -5.08
CA LEU A 165 16.79 -1.42 -3.69
C LEU A 165 17.40 -2.58 -2.88
N GLN A 166 16.87 -3.80 -3.03
CA GLN A 166 17.41 -4.97 -2.34
C GLN A 166 18.86 -5.27 -2.78
N ARG A 167 19.13 -5.28 -4.09
CA ARG A 167 20.49 -5.50 -4.62
C ARG A 167 21.47 -4.42 -4.15
N GLY A 168 21.05 -3.16 -4.13
CA GLY A 168 21.86 -2.03 -3.66
C GLY A 168 22.16 -2.08 -2.17
N LEU A 169 21.30 -2.70 -1.35
CA LEU A 169 21.58 -2.94 0.06
C LEU A 169 22.55 -4.11 0.26
N ILE A 170 22.46 -5.16 -0.55
CA ILE A 170 23.33 -6.34 -0.42
C ILE A 170 24.74 -6.05 -0.94
N PHE A 171 24.86 -5.49 -2.14
CA PHE A 171 26.14 -5.33 -2.85
C PHE A 171 26.75 -3.92 -2.72
N GLY A 172 26.05 -2.99 -2.05
CA GLY A 172 26.51 -1.62 -1.84
C GLY A 172 26.03 -0.59 -2.87
N LEU A 173 26.57 0.63 -2.76
CA LEU A 173 26.21 1.75 -3.62
C LEU A 173 26.70 1.51 -5.06
N GLY A 174 25.78 1.49 -6.02
CA GLY A 174 26.04 1.22 -7.43
C GLY A 174 24.88 1.67 -8.32
N LEU A 175 24.89 1.29 -9.60
CA LEU A 175 23.88 1.72 -10.58
C LEU A 175 22.44 1.43 -10.15
N ALA A 176 22.20 0.38 -9.35
CA ALA A 176 20.88 0.07 -8.80
C ALA A 176 20.26 1.23 -8.00
N TRP A 177 21.08 2.02 -7.30
CA TRP A 177 20.61 3.18 -6.53
C TRP A 177 20.16 4.34 -7.41
N SER A 178 20.62 4.42 -8.66
CA SER A 178 20.19 5.48 -9.58
C SER A 178 18.69 5.38 -9.90
N ILE A 179 18.17 4.17 -10.10
CA ILE A 179 16.73 3.91 -10.34
C ILE A 179 15.93 4.25 -9.09
N VAL A 180 16.41 3.82 -7.91
CA VAL A 180 15.76 4.12 -6.62
C VAL A 180 15.70 5.63 -6.38
N LEU A 181 16.80 6.34 -6.64
CA LEU A 181 16.88 7.79 -6.52
C LEU A 181 15.96 8.48 -7.54
N ALA A 182 15.91 8.01 -8.78
CA ALA A 182 15.02 8.54 -9.80
C ALA A 182 13.55 8.43 -9.39
N VAL A 183 13.13 7.28 -8.84
CA VAL A 183 11.78 7.09 -8.30
C VAL A 183 11.51 8.03 -7.12
N PHE A 184 12.47 8.17 -6.19
CA PHE A 184 12.34 9.08 -5.06
C PHE A 184 12.19 10.55 -5.51
N LEU A 185 13.02 11.01 -6.44
CA LEU A 185 12.97 12.37 -6.98
C LEU A 185 11.68 12.62 -7.77
N PHE A 186 11.22 11.62 -8.53
CA PHE A 186 9.95 11.69 -9.24
C PHE A 186 8.77 11.88 -8.27
N ASP A 187 8.70 11.10 -7.19
CA ASP A 187 7.64 11.24 -6.19
C ASP A 187 7.77 12.54 -5.37
N LEU A 188 9.00 13.01 -5.15
CA LEU A 188 9.27 14.24 -4.40
C LEU A 188 8.94 15.50 -5.18
N PHE A 189 9.28 15.58 -6.47
CA PHE A 189 9.18 16.80 -7.27
C PHE A 189 8.05 16.77 -8.30
N VAL A 190 7.80 15.63 -8.96
CA VAL A 190 6.92 15.56 -10.13
C VAL A 190 5.47 15.24 -9.75
N SER A 191 5.23 14.16 -9.00
CA SER A 191 3.87 13.72 -8.64
C SER A 191 3.80 13.15 -7.23
N PRO A 192 2.87 13.61 -6.37
CA PRO A 192 2.66 12.96 -5.07
C PRO A 192 2.23 11.50 -5.26
N ASP A 193 2.93 10.58 -4.59
CA ASP A 193 2.69 9.12 -4.68
C ASP A 193 2.63 8.61 -6.14
N GLY A 194 3.42 9.23 -7.03
CA GLY A 194 3.35 9.00 -8.48
C GLY A 194 3.69 7.57 -8.88
N TRP A 195 4.81 7.03 -8.38
CA TRP A 195 5.29 5.71 -8.74
C TRP A 195 4.34 4.61 -8.25
N CYS A 196 4.11 4.57 -6.95
CA CYS A 196 3.27 3.55 -6.31
C CYS A 196 1.79 3.70 -6.68
N GLY A 197 1.30 4.91 -6.98
CA GLY A 197 -0.09 5.16 -7.38
C GLY A 197 -0.38 4.91 -8.86
N HIS A 198 0.52 5.34 -9.76
CA HIS A 198 0.20 5.51 -11.19
C HIS A 198 1.13 4.76 -12.16
N LEU A 199 2.33 4.35 -11.76
CA LEU A 199 3.30 3.74 -12.67
C LEU A 199 3.61 2.27 -12.36
N CYS A 200 3.58 1.88 -11.08
CA CYS A 200 4.03 0.56 -10.64
C CYS A 200 3.11 -0.59 -11.15
N PRO A 201 3.59 -1.48 -12.04
CA PRO A 201 2.80 -2.60 -12.56
C PRO A 201 2.53 -3.66 -11.48
N VAL A 202 3.45 -3.85 -10.53
CA VAL A 202 3.24 -4.72 -9.36
C VAL A 202 2.02 -4.24 -8.58
N GLY A 203 1.93 -2.93 -8.29
CA GLY A 203 0.78 -2.33 -7.62
C GLY A 203 -0.53 -2.51 -8.41
N ALA A 204 -0.48 -2.46 -9.75
CA ALA A 204 -1.62 -2.71 -10.62
C ALA A 204 -2.07 -4.18 -10.57
N PHE A 205 -1.14 -5.12 -10.62
CA PHE A 205 -1.42 -6.54 -10.54
C PHE A 205 -2.06 -6.93 -9.20
N TYR A 206 -1.46 -6.48 -8.08
CA TYR A 206 -2.02 -6.69 -6.75
C TYR A 206 -3.36 -5.96 -6.53
N SER A 207 -3.63 -4.88 -7.27
CA SER A 207 -4.96 -4.27 -7.31
C SER A 207 -5.99 -5.21 -7.93
N LEU A 208 -5.65 -5.95 -8.99
CA LEU A 208 -6.57 -6.91 -9.61
C LEU A 208 -6.88 -8.08 -8.67
N ILE A 209 -5.87 -8.63 -7.99
CA ILE A 209 -6.06 -9.66 -6.94
C ILE A 209 -6.92 -9.12 -5.80
N GLY A 210 -6.69 -7.86 -5.41
CA GLY A 210 -7.39 -7.21 -4.32
C GLY A 210 -8.89 -6.99 -4.55
N LYS A 211 -9.46 -7.27 -5.73
CA LYS A 211 -10.91 -7.19 -5.96
C LYS A 211 -11.69 -8.15 -5.04
N ALA A 212 -11.14 -9.33 -4.76
CA ALA A 212 -11.80 -10.35 -3.94
C ALA A 212 -11.52 -10.21 -2.44
N SER A 213 -10.89 -9.11 -1.99
CA SER A 213 -10.27 -9.14 -0.67
C SER A 213 -11.24 -9.04 0.51
N LEU A 214 -11.02 -9.90 1.51
CA LEU A 214 -11.88 -10.03 2.70
C LEU A 214 -11.64 -8.92 3.72
N LEU A 215 -10.39 -8.61 4.04
CA LEU A 215 -10.04 -7.54 4.98
C LEU A 215 -10.05 -6.18 4.25
N ARG A 216 -10.83 -5.22 4.78
CA ARG A 216 -10.95 -3.86 4.24
C ARG A 216 -10.97 -2.82 5.36
N VAL A 217 -10.67 -1.58 5.01
CA VAL A 217 -10.91 -0.43 5.88
C VAL A 217 -12.36 0.03 5.71
N ASN A 218 -13.05 0.18 6.82
CA ASN A 218 -14.47 0.52 6.89
C ASN A 218 -14.65 1.83 7.65
N ALA A 219 -15.44 2.75 7.11
CA ALA A 219 -15.85 4.00 7.74
C ALA A 219 -17.11 3.77 8.61
N MET A 220 -17.00 2.90 9.63
CA MET A 220 -18.14 2.45 10.44
C MET A 220 -18.86 3.62 11.13
N GLN A 221 -18.10 4.59 11.64
CA GLN A 221 -18.66 5.74 12.35
C GLN A 221 -18.66 7.00 11.46
N ARG A 222 -19.01 6.85 10.17
CA ARG A 222 -19.01 7.98 9.21
C ARG A 222 -19.89 9.18 9.64
N ALA A 223 -20.88 8.96 10.49
CA ALA A 223 -21.68 10.02 11.10
C ALA A 223 -20.89 10.94 12.05
N ALA A 224 -19.82 10.43 12.68
CA ALA A 224 -18.94 11.20 13.55
C ALA A 224 -17.90 12.04 12.79
N CYS A 225 -17.89 11.98 11.45
CA CYS A 225 -16.95 12.72 10.62
C CYS A 225 -17.21 14.23 10.73
N ASN A 226 -16.16 14.99 11.07
CA ASN A 226 -16.18 16.45 11.19
C ASN A 226 -15.58 17.18 9.99
N ASP A 227 -15.45 16.50 8.84
CA ASP A 227 -14.97 17.08 7.57
C ASP A 227 -13.60 17.79 7.65
N CYS A 228 -12.68 17.31 8.51
CA CYS A 228 -11.33 17.89 8.66
C CYS A 228 -10.38 17.65 7.46
N MET A 229 -10.71 16.73 6.56
CA MET A 229 -9.93 16.34 5.36
C MET A 229 -8.53 15.73 5.59
N ASP A 230 -8.12 15.49 6.85
CA ASP A 230 -6.82 14.87 7.16
C ASP A 230 -6.65 13.48 6.51
N CYS A 231 -7.71 12.67 6.47
CA CYS A 231 -7.68 11.35 5.86
C CYS A 231 -7.41 11.40 4.35
N PHE A 232 -7.91 12.42 3.65
CA PHE A 232 -7.64 12.64 2.22
C PHE A 232 -6.20 13.12 2.00
N ALA A 233 -5.65 13.93 2.92
CA ALA A 233 -4.30 14.47 2.79
C ALA A 233 -3.19 13.43 2.97
N VAL A 234 -3.44 12.35 3.74
CA VAL A 234 -2.45 11.28 3.98
C VAL A 234 -2.64 10.04 3.10
N CYS A 235 -3.80 9.89 2.47
CA CYS A 235 -4.09 8.72 1.64
C CYS A 235 -3.34 8.82 0.30
N PRO A 236 -2.58 7.79 -0.11
CA PRO A 236 -1.96 7.76 -1.44
C PRO A 236 -2.98 7.74 -2.60
N GLU A 237 -4.21 7.33 -2.31
CA GLU A 237 -5.29 7.15 -3.28
C GLU A 237 -6.57 7.81 -2.74
N PRO A 238 -6.59 9.14 -2.55
CA PRO A 238 -7.66 9.84 -1.81
C PRO A 238 -9.07 9.60 -2.34
N GLN A 239 -9.19 9.28 -3.64
CA GLN A 239 -10.47 8.94 -4.28
C GLN A 239 -11.17 7.73 -3.68
N VAL A 240 -10.46 6.82 -3.00
CA VAL A 240 -11.07 5.62 -2.40
C VAL A 240 -11.91 5.95 -1.16
N ILE A 241 -11.66 7.09 -0.51
CA ILE A 241 -12.29 7.47 0.76
C ILE A 241 -13.70 8.02 0.53
N LYS A 242 -13.88 8.90 -0.47
CA LYS A 242 -15.14 9.66 -0.66
C LYS A 242 -16.38 8.76 -0.80
N PRO A 243 -16.38 7.65 -1.58
CA PRO A 243 -17.53 6.78 -1.70
C PRO A 243 -17.96 6.15 -0.36
N ALA A 244 -17.01 5.63 0.41
CA ALA A 244 -17.31 4.99 1.70
C ALA A 244 -17.76 6.00 2.78
N LEU A 245 -17.13 7.18 2.79
CA LEU A 245 -17.36 8.21 3.82
C LEU A 245 -18.67 8.98 3.61
N LYS A 246 -18.98 9.38 2.37
CA LYS A 246 -20.12 10.27 2.07
C LYS A 246 -21.16 9.65 1.12
N GLY A 247 -20.96 8.43 0.64
CA GLY A 247 -21.86 7.76 -0.30
C GLY A 247 -23.16 7.19 0.29
N HIS A 248 -23.45 7.43 1.57
CA HIS A 248 -24.65 6.91 2.24
C HIS A 248 -25.96 7.28 1.53
N THR A 249 -26.07 8.53 1.05
CA THR A 249 -27.24 9.01 0.29
C THR A 249 -27.42 8.32 -1.05
N LYS A 250 -26.37 7.66 -1.56
CA LYS A 250 -26.37 6.88 -2.80
C LYS A 250 -26.50 5.38 -2.56
N GLY A 251 -26.85 4.96 -1.34
CA GLY A 251 -26.94 3.56 -0.95
C GLY A 251 -25.59 2.84 -0.89
N ILE A 252 -24.47 3.57 -0.79
CA ILE A 252 -23.13 2.99 -0.68
C ILE A 252 -22.84 2.71 0.81
N GLY A 253 -22.45 1.49 1.12
CA GLY A 253 -22.06 1.08 2.46
C GLY A 253 -20.73 1.71 2.93
N PRO A 254 -20.34 1.48 4.21
CA PRO A 254 -19.18 2.12 4.82
C PRO A 254 -17.83 1.51 4.38
N VAL A 255 -17.82 0.45 3.57
CA VAL A 255 -16.59 -0.25 3.19
C VAL A 255 -15.87 0.48 2.06
N ILE A 256 -14.55 0.66 2.18
CA ILE A 256 -13.70 1.12 1.08
C ILE A 256 -13.51 -0.06 0.11
N ASP A 257 -14.42 -0.19 -0.85
CA ASP A 257 -14.43 -1.32 -1.79
C ASP A 257 -13.49 -1.15 -3.00
N SER A 258 -12.84 0.01 -3.12
CA SER A 258 -11.89 0.20 -4.20
C SER A 258 -10.70 -0.75 -4.09
N ASN A 259 -10.43 -1.45 -5.19
CA ASN A 259 -9.23 -2.24 -5.40
C ASN A 259 -7.90 -1.45 -5.28
N ASN A 260 -7.98 -0.12 -5.21
CA ASN A 260 -6.83 0.78 -5.09
C ASN A 260 -6.45 1.01 -3.63
N CYS A 261 -7.32 0.69 -2.68
CA CYS A 261 -6.98 0.78 -1.26
C CYS A 261 -5.85 -0.20 -0.93
N THR A 262 -4.76 0.33 -0.38
CA THR A 262 -3.57 -0.45 0.04
C THR A 262 -3.71 -1.05 1.44
N ASN A 263 -4.85 -0.88 2.11
CA ASN A 263 -5.05 -1.32 3.50
C ASN A 263 -3.91 -0.83 4.44
N CYS A 264 -3.42 0.39 4.21
CA CYS A 264 -2.27 0.94 4.93
C CYS A 264 -2.59 1.54 6.31
N GLY A 265 -3.86 1.72 6.65
CA GLY A 265 -4.29 2.25 7.95
C GLY A 265 -4.03 3.73 8.20
N ARG A 266 -3.46 4.50 7.26
CA ARG A 266 -3.15 5.94 7.47
C ARG A 266 -4.37 6.77 7.84
N CYS A 267 -5.53 6.47 7.24
CA CYS A 267 -6.78 7.15 7.56
C CYS A 267 -7.29 6.84 8.99
N ILE A 268 -6.92 5.68 9.56
CA ILE A 268 -7.24 5.31 10.94
C ILE A 268 -6.34 6.09 11.90
N ASP A 269 -5.04 6.18 11.59
CA ASP A 269 -4.04 6.92 12.37
C ASP A 269 -4.43 8.41 12.51
N VAL A 270 -4.79 9.09 11.41
CA VAL A 270 -5.03 10.55 11.45
C VAL A 270 -6.47 10.98 11.79
N CYS A 271 -7.43 10.06 11.88
CA CYS A 271 -8.82 10.43 12.14
C CYS A 271 -9.09 10.57 13.64
N SER A 272 -9.19 11.79 14.16
CA SER A 272 -9.44 12.06 15.60
C SER A 272 -10.79 11.57 16.13
N LYS A 273 -11.74 11.28 15.23
CA LYS A 273 -13.11 10.81 15.54
C LYS A 273 -13.30 9.30 15.36
N ASP A 274 -12.21 8.55 15.14
CA ASP A 274 -12.22 7.09 14.99
C ASP A 274 -13.27 6.56 13.99
N VAL A 275 -13.45 7.31 12.89
CA VAL A 275 -14.40 6.96 11.82
C VAL A 275 -14.01 5.66 11.13
N PHE A 276 -12.71 5.44 10.94
CA PHE A 276 -12.15 4.33 10.18
C PHE A 276 -11.65 3.21 11.10
N GLY A 277 -11.89 1.95 10.70
CA GLY A 277 -11.31 0.77 11.33
C GLY A 277 -11.13 -0.36 10.32
N PHE A 278 -10.31 -1.36 10.66
CA PHE A 278 -10.25 -2.59 9.86
C PHE A 278 -11.47 -3.46 10.15
N GLY A 279 -12.05 -4.03 9.11
CA GLY A 279 -13.19 -4.94 9.21
C GLY A 279 -13.34 -5.82 7.98
N SER A 280 -14.40 -6.62 7.96
CA SER A 280 -14.71 -7.47 6.83
C SER A 280 -15.37 -6.68 5.69
N ARG A 281 -15.08 -7.10 4.45
CA ARG A 281 -15.77 -6.68 3.22
C ARG A 281 -17.29 -6.88 3.32
N PHE A 282 -17.75 -7.89 4.06
CA PHE A 282 -19.17 -8.21 4.18
C PHE A 282 -19.94 -7.24 5.07
N ASN A 283 -19.26 -6.38 5.82
CA ASN A 283 -19.91 -5.33 6.62
C ASN A 283 -20.30 -4.10 5.75
N ASN A 284 -20.64 -4.32 4.48
CA ASN A 284 -20.98 -3.27 3.52
C ASN A 284 -22.48 -2.97 3.42
N LYS A 285 -23.23 -3.21 4.50
CA LYS A 285 -24.65 -2.85 4.52
C LYS A 285 -24.74 -1.32 4.47
N ALA A 286 -25.48 -0.81 3.49
CA ALA A 286 -25.84 0.60 3.50
C ALA A 286 -26.71 0.83 4.73
N GLU A 287 -26.23 1.63 5.68
CA GLU A 287 -27.08 2.12 6.76
C GLU A 287 -28.15 3.02 6.13
N VAL A 288 -29.29 2.43 5.81
CA VAL A 288 -30.50 3.16 5.43
C VAL A 288 -31.11 3.65 6.73
N GLY A 289 -30.86 4.93 7.05
CA GLY A 289 -31.67 5.65 8.05
C GLY A 289 -31.29 5.50 9.53
N ALA A 290 -30.01 5.48 9.90
CA ALA A 290 -29.66 5.75 11.30
C ALA A 290 -29.75 7.27 11.57
N PRO A 291 -30.65 7.76 12.45
CA PRO A 291 -30.68 9.17 12.81
C PRO A 291 -29.36 9.54 13.48
N GLN A 292 -28.91 10.77 13.22
CA GLN A 292 -27.79 11.37 13.93
C GLN A 292 -28.07 11.25 15.43
N ARG A 293 -27.43 10.31 16.12
CA ARG A 293 -27.40 10.33 17.58
C ARG A 293 -26.54 11.53 17.96
N GLY A 294 -27.22 12.65 18.16
CA GLY A 294 -26.67 13.83 18.80
C GLY A 294 -25.94 13.42 20.07
N ALA A 295 -24.86 14.15 20.35
CA ALA A 295 -24.11 14.06 21.58
C ALA A 295 -25.08 13.96 22.77
N THR A 296 -25.15 12.80 23.40
CA THR A 296 -25.91 12.63 24.63
C THR A 296 -25.25 13.51 25.68
N ALA A 297 -25.98 14.53 26.09
CA ALA A 297 -25.69 15.32 27.27
C ALA A 297 -25.44 14.39 28.45
N LEU A 298 -24.20 14.39 28.96
CA LEU A 298 -23.92 13.98 30.33
C LEU A 298 -24.20 15.20 31.21
N GLY A 299 -25.48 15.36 31.55
CA GLY A 299 -25.91 16.24 32.62
C GLY A 299 -25.70 15.58 33.98
N ASN A 300 -25.05 16.33 34.86
CA ASN A 300 -25.19 16.40 36.31
C ASN A 300 -25.24 15.10 37.15
N ARG A 301 -24.27 15.01 38.06
CA ARG A 301 -24.61 14.74 39.46
C ARG A 301 -24.08 15.87 40.34
N SER A 302 -25.04 16.43 41.07
CA SER A 302 -24.96 17.21 42.31
C SER A 302 -23.87 16.76 43.27
#